data_AF-A0A953GQ31-F1
#
_entry.id   AF-A0A953GQ31-F1
#
_cell.length_a   1.000
_cell.length_b   1.000
_cell.length_c   1.000
_cell.angle_alpha   90.00
_cell.angle_beta   90.00
_cell.angle_gamma   90.00
#
_symmetry.space_group_name_H-M   'P 1'
#
loop_
_entity.id
_entity.type
_entity.pdbx_description
1 polymer ?
#
loop_
_entity_poly.entity_id
_entity_poly.type
_entity_poly.pdbx_seq_one_letter_code
_entity_poly.pdbx_strand_id
1 'polypeptide(L)'
;MAGQVVQMDYEAIQRVSNGFNTAKQTLTGVGKVLEVLINVLRATAFFSLGTSAALANYLELIKKKVEKLAKICEEFANDLARAITDHRNGDFQGKRYFGEGISR
;
A
#
# COMPACT_ATOMS: atom_id res chain seq x y z
N MET A 1 -28.37 -16.04 -20.57
CA MET A 1 -26.92 -16.28 -20.52
C MET A 1 -26.57 -16.45 -19.05
N ALA A 2 -26.33 -17.69 -18.61
CA ALA A 2 -25.91 -17.96 -17.23
C ALA A 2 -24.51 -17.38 -17.07
N GLY A 3 -24.47 -16.10 -16.70
CA GLY A 3 -23.23 -15.35 -16.50
C GLY A 3 -22.43 -16.06 -15.43
N GLN A 4 -21.21 -16.42 -15.79
CA GLN A 4 -20.17 -16.89 -14.89
C GLN A 4 -20.15 -15.93 -13.69
N VAL A 5 -20.68 -16.37 -12.55
CA VAL A 5 -20.69 -15.56 -11.33
C VAL A 5 -19.23 -15.33 -11.02
N VAL A 6 -18.75 -14.11 -11.19
CA VAL A 6 -17.37 -13.75 -10.87
C VAL A 6 -17.29 -13.79 -9.35
N GLN A 7 -16.97 -14.96 -8.82
CA GLN A 7 -16.79 -15.16 -7.40
C GLN A 7 -15.38 -14.66 -7.05
N MET A 8 -15.32 -13.56 -6.31
CA MET A 8 -14.06 -13.09 -5.73
C MET A 8 -13.67 -13.99 -4.56
N ASP A 9 -12.45 -14.53 -4.59
CA ASP A 9 -11.86 -15.19 -3.43
C ASP A 9 -11.43 -14.12 -2.41
N TYR A 10 -12.32 -13.85 -1.46
CA TYR A 10 -12.09 -12.85 -0.41
C TYR A 10 -10.82 -13.12 0.40
N GLU A 11 -10.49 -14.38 0.66
CA GLU A 11 -9.28 -14.71 1.44
C GLU A 11 -8.03 -14.44 0.64
N ALA A 12 -8.00 -14.84 -0.64
CA ALA A 12 -6.88 -14.57 -1.52
C ALA A 12 -6.64 -13.05 -1.66
N ILE A 13 -7.69 -12.26 -1.90
CA ILE A 13 -7.57 -10.81 -2.05
C ILE A 13 -7.18 -10.14 -0.72
N GLN A 14 -7.67 -10.64 0.43
CA GLN A 14 -7.25 -10.14 1.74
C GLN A 14 -5.76 -10.40 1.99
N ARG A 15 -5.25 -11.58 1.60
CA ARG A 15 -3.81 -11.89 1.70
C ARG A 15 -2.97 -10.97 0.83
N VAL A 16 -3.43 -10.63 -0.38
CA VAL A 16 -2.75 -9.67 -1.25
C VAL A 16 -2.74 -8.27 -0.63
N SER A 17 -3.87 -7.79 -0.09
CA SER A 17 -3.95 -6.52 0.65
C SER A 17 -2.97 -6.49 1.84
N ASN A 18 -2.89 -7.58 2.61
CA ASN A 18 -1.94 -7.71 3.72
C ASN A 18 -0.47 -7.71 3.25
N GLY A 19 -0.19 -8.30 2.07
CA GLY A 19 1.12 -8.25 1.43
C GLY A 19 1.54 -6.81 1.11
N PHE A 20 0.65 -6.01 0.54
CA PHE A 20 0.90 -4.60 0.27
C PHE A 20 1.10 -3.78 1.56
N ASN A 21 0.35 -4.06 2.62
CA ASN A 21 0.56 -3.46 3.93
C ASN A 21 1.95 -3.79 4.52
N THR A 22 2.40 -5.03 4.39
CA THR A 22 3.74 -5.45 4.82
C THR A 22 4.84 -4.76 4.02
N ALA A 23 4.65 -4.64 2.70
CA ALA A 23 5.56 -3.92 1.82
C ALA A 23 5.64 -2.44 2.19
N LYS A 24 4.50 -1.79 2.45
CA LYS A 24 4.42 -0.42 2.97
C LYS A 24 5.24 -0.26 4.26
N GLN A 25 5.02 -1.12 5.25
CA GLN A 25 5.73 -1.04 6.53
C GLN A 25 7.25 -1.15 6.36
N THR A 26 7.69 -2.08 5.52
CA THR A 26 9.11 -2.25 5.18
C THR A 26 9.68 -0.99 4.54
N LEU A 27 8.99 -0.44 3.53
CA LEU A 27 9.42 0.76 2.83
C LEU A 27 9.43 2.00 3.74
N THR A 28 8.44 2.15 4.62
CA THR A 28 8.44 3.21 5.65
C THR A 28 9.61 3.05 6.62
N GLY A 29 9.96 1.82 7.00
CA GLY A 29 11.14 1.54 7.81
C GLY A 29 12.43 1.98 7.12
N VAL A 30 12.61 1.62 5.83
CA VAL A 30 13.75 2.07 5.02
C VAL A 30 13.78 3.60 4.90
N GLY A 31 12.64 4.25 4.67
CA GLY A 31 12.54 5.71 4.61
C GLY A 31 13.03 6.40 5.89
N LYS A 32 12.67 5.87 7.06
CA LYS A 32 13.15 6.38 8.36
C LYS A 32 14.66 6.23 8.55
N VAL A 33 15.22 5.08 8.14
CA VAL A 33 16.68 4.87 8.19
C VAL A 33 17.40 5.87 7.29
N LEU A 34 16.90 6.06 6.06
CA LEU A 34 17.46 7.05 5.13
C LEU A 34 17.40 8.46 5.71
N GLU A 35 16.30 8.83 6.36
CA GLU A 35 16.17 10.13 7.03
C GLU A 35 17.21 10.35 8.14
N VAL A 36 17.45 9.33 8.98
CA VAL A 36 18.51 9.39 10.00
C VAL A 36 19.87 9.60 9.35
N LEU A 37 20.20 8.84 8.31
CA LEU A 37 21.48 8.95 7.60
C LEU A 37 21.66 10.32 6.94
N ILE A 38 20.62 10.84 6.29
CA ILE A 38 20.63 12.17 5.69
C ILE A 38 20.91 13.25 6.74
N ASN A 39 20.26 13.16 7.91
CA ASN A 39 20.46 14.13 8.98
C ASN A 39 21.88 14.09 9.55
N VAL A 40 22.44 12.90 9.74
CA VAL A 40 23.84 12.73 10.15
C VAL A 40 24.79 13.33 9.11
N LEU A 41 24.59 13.01 7.83
CA LEU A 41 25.42 13.52 6.74
C LEU A 41 25.35 15.04 6.59
N ARG A 42 24.15 15.62 6.76
CA ARG A 42 23.97 17.08 6.80
C ARG A 42 24.69 17.70 7.99
N ALA A 43 24.66 17.06 9.15
CA ALA A 43 25.38 17.53 10.34
C ALA A 43 26.90 17.48 10.14
N THR A 44 27.42 16.47 9.42
CA THR A 44 28.85 16.35 9.11
C THR A 44 29.31 17.15 7.88
N ALA A 45 28.40 17.84 7.19
CA ALA A 45 28.66 18.58 5.96
C ALA A 45 29.84 19.55 6.06
N PHE A 46 29.90 20.29 7.17
CA PHE A 46 30.93 21.29 7.45
C PHE A 46 32.35 20.69 7.51
N PHE A 47 32.51 19.52 8.13
CA PHE A 47 33.81 18.84 8.26
C PHE A 47 34.30 18.21 6.95
N SER A 48 33.38 17.95 6.02
CA SER A 48 33.65 17.19 4.79
C SER A 48 33.89 18.04 3.54
N LEU A 49 34.03 19.36 3.69
CA LEU A 49 34.07 20.32 2.57
C LEU A 49 32.88 20.17 1.60
N GLY A 50 31.71 19.80 2.12
CA GLY A 50 30.46 19.64 1.33
C GLY A 50 30.26 18.27 0.66
N THR A 51 31.22 17.34 0.71
CA THR A 51 31.05 15.99 0.12
C THR A 51 29.92 15.19 0.77
N SER A 52 29.77 15.27 2.10
CA SER A 52 28.65 14.61 2.79
C SER A 52 27.30 15.28 2.53
N ALA A 53 27.27 16.58 2.19
CA ALA A 53 26.05 17.25 1.75
C ALA A 53 25.59 16.77 0.36
N ALA A 54 26.52 16.52 -0.56
CA ALA A 54 26.21 15.93 -1.87
C ALA A 54 25.61 14.52 -1.70
N LEU A 55 26.20 13.69 -0.83
CA LEU A 55 25.67 12.36 -0.52
C LEU A 55 24.29 12.45 0.15
N ALA A 56 24.08 13.38 1.07
CA ALA A 56 22.77 13.61 1.68
C ALA A 56 21.69 13.94 0.65
N ASN A 57 21.99 14.79 -0.34
CA ASN A 57 21.06 15.12 -1.42
C ASN A 57 20.74 13.89 -2.29
N TYR A 58 21.73 13.03 -2.55
CA TYR A 58 21.50 11.79 -3.28
C TYR A 58 20.58 10.83 -2.50
N LEU A 59 20.84 10.64 -1.20
CA LEU A 59 19.99 9.82 -0.34
C LEU A 59 18.57 10.40 -0.20
N GLU A 60 18.40 11.72 -0.23
CA GLU A 60 17.10 12.38 -0.24
C GLU A 60 16.27 12.00 -1.48
N LEU A 61 16.90 11.88 -2.66
CA LEU A 61 16.22 11.43 -3.87
C LEU A 61 15.75 9.97 -3.76
N ILE A 62 16.55 9.12 -3.13
CA ILE A 62 16.18 7.72 -2.86
C ILE A 62 15.02 7.67 -1.86
N LYS A 63 15.11 8.41 -0.75
CA LYS A 63 14.05 8.51 0.27
C LYS A 63 12.72 8.86 -0.37
N LYS A 64 12.67 9.90 -1.22
CA LYS A 64 11.44 10.31 -1.93
C LYS A 64 10.85 9.21 -2.81
N LYS A 65 11.68 8.43 -3.50
CA LYS A 65 11.21 7.29 -4.32
C LYS A 65 10.65 6.17 -3.44
N VAL A 66 11.31 5.85 -2.33
CA VAL A 66 10.86 4.85 -1.35
C VAL A 66 9.52 5.26 -0.73
N GLU A 67 9.38 6.52 -0.32
CA GLU A 67 8.13 7.05 0.24
C GLU A 67 6.99 7.01 -0.78
N LYS A 68 7.26 7.39 -2.04
CA LYS A 68 6.27 7.28 -3.12
C LYS A 68 5.81 5.84 -3.32
N LEU A 69 6.73 4.88 -3.30
CA LEU A 69 6.40 3.46 -3.42
C LEU A 69 5.59 2.96 -2.21
N ALA A 70 5.96 3.38 -1.00
CA ALA A 70 5.23 3.03 0.21
C ALA A 70 3.78 3.53 0.16
N LYS A 71 3.58 4.76 -0.34
CA LYS A 71 2.24 5.34 -0.55
C LYS A 71 1.43 4.56 -1.58
N ILE A 72 2.04 4.14 -2.69
CA ILE A 72 1.36 3.30 -3.69
C ILE A 72 0.93 1.96 -3.08
N CYS A 73 1.80 1.33 -2.27
CA CYS A 73 1.44 0.10 -1.57
C CYS A 73 0.27 0.31 -0.59
N GLU A 74 0.23 1.45 0.11
CA GLU A 74 -0.90 1.81 0.96
C GLU A 74 -2.20 1.98 0.18
N GLU A 75 -2.16 2.70 -0.94
CA GLU A 75 -3.32 2.90 -1.82
C GLU A 75 -3.86 1.56 -2.31
N PHE A 76 -2.99 0.67 -2.81
CA PHE A 76 -3.41 -0.67 -3.23
C PHE A 76 -3.99 -1.52 -2.10
N ALA A 77 -3.38 -1.50 -0.91
CA ALA A 77 -3.91 -2.25 0.23
C ALA A 77 -5.33 -1.79 0.59
N ASN A 78 -5.54 -0.47 0.62
CA ASN A 78 -6.83 0.14 0.92
C ASN A 78 -7.87 -0.12 -0.18
N ASP A 79 -7.49 -0.01 -1.45
CA ASP A 79 -8.40 -0.25 -2.57
C ASP A 79 -8.85 -1.71 -2.63
N LEU A 80 -7.95 -2.67 -2.36
CA LEU A 80 -8.32 -4.08 -2.27
C LEU A 80 -9.24 -4.37 -1.08
N ALA A 81 -9.00 -3.75 0.07
CA ALA A 81 -9.88 -3.89 1.24
C ALA A 81 -11.29 -3.29 0.98
N ARG A 82 -11.36 -2.18 0.26
CA ARG A 82 -12.62 -1.59 -0.20
C ARG A 82 -13.33 -2.49 -1.20
N ALA A 83 -12.62 -3.01 -2.19
CA ALA A 83 -13.17 -3.95 -3.18
C ALA A 83 -13.77 -5.19 -2.51
N ILE A 84 -13.11 -5.75 -1.49
CA ILE A 84 -13.65 -6.83 -0.65
C ILE A 84 -14.99 -6.44 -0.05
N THR A 85 -15.06 -5.28 0.58
CA THR A 85 -16.24 -4.79 1.27
C THR A 85 -17.40 -4.52 0.30
N ASP A 86 -17.11 -3.85 -0.81
CA ASP A 86 -18.10 -3.46 -1.81
C ASP A 86 -18.68 -4.70 -2.51
N HIS A 87 -17.84 -5.65 -2.90
CA HIS A 87 -18.31 -6.90 -3.52
C HIS A 87 -19.15 -7.72 -2.55
N ARG A 88 -18.73 -7.82 -1.28
CA ARG A 88 -19.47 -8.58 -0.26
C ARG A 88 -20.83 -7.95 0.02
N ASN A 89 -20.88 -6.62 0.13
CA ASN A 89 -22.13 -5.88 0.31
C ASN A 89 -23.04 -5.99 -0.91
N GLY A 90 -22.48 -5.93 -2.12
CA GLY A 90 -23.20 -6.17 -3.37
C GLY A 90 -23.85 -7.55 -3.41
N ASP A 91 -23.13 -8.59 -3.00
CA ASP A 91 -23.67 -9.95 -2.90
C ASP A 91 -24.80 -10.05 -1.87
N PHE A 92 -24.68 -9.40 -0.71
CA PHE A 92 -25.74 -9.37 0.29
C PHE A 92 -26.99 -8.64 -0.20
N GLN A 93 -26.83 -7.47 -0.84
CA GLN A 93 -27.95 -6.72 -1.40
C GLN A 93 -28.62 -7.50 -2.53
N GLY A 94 -27.84 -8.05 -3.47
CA GLY A 94 -28.34 -8.91 -4.54
C GLY A 94 -29.10 -10.12 -4.01
N LYS A 95 -28.56 -10.80 -2.98
CA LYS A 95 -29.23 -11.94 -2.33
C LYS A 95 -30.60 -11.57 -1.74
N ARG A 96 -30.79 -10.36 -1.21
CA ARG A 96 -32.12 -9.92 -0.71
C ARG A 96 -33.12 -9.79 -1.85
N TYR A 97 -32.73 -9.14 -2.95
CA TYR A 97 -33.62 -8.96 -4.12
C TYR A 97 -33.98 -10.27 -4.82
N PHE A 98 -33.04 -11.21 -4.94
CA PHE A 98 -33.28 -12.48 -5.64
C PHE A 98 -33.71 -13.63 -4.71
N GLY A 99 -33.53 -13.50 -3.39
CA GLY A 99 -33.89 -14.51 -2.40
C GLY A 99 -35.33 -14.41 -1.91
N GLU A 100 -35.90 -13.20 -1.82
CA GLU A 100 -37.32 -13.01 -1.44
C GLU A 100 -38.29 -13.41 -2.57
N GLY A 101 -37.83 -13.48 -3.83
CA GLY A 101 -38.63 -13.92 -4.98
C GLY A 101 -38.84 -15.43 -5.10
N ILE A 102 -38.26 -16.23 -4.19
CA ILE A 102 -38.45 -17.69 -4.13
C ILE A 102 -39.04 -18.06 -2.76
N SER A 103 -40.11 -17.40 -2.33
CA SER A 103 -41.03 -18.01 -1.37
C SER A 103 -42.18 -18.60 -2.17
N ARG A 104 -42.22 -19.93 -2.23
CA ARG A 104 -43.44 -20.68 -2.59
C ARG A 104 -44.55 -20.39 -1.59
#